data_AF-A0A376S9T0-F1
#
_entry.id   AF-A0A376S9T0-F1
#
_cell.length_a   1.000
_cell.length_b   1.000
_cell.length_c   1.000
_cell.angle_alpha   90.00
_cell.angle_beta   90.00
_cell.angle_gamma   90.00
#
_symmetry.space_group_name_H-M   'P 1'
#
loop_
_entity.id
_entity.type
_entity.pdbx_description
1 polymer ?
#
loop_
_entity_poly.entity_id
_entity_poly.type
_entity_poly.pdbx_seq_one_letter_code
_entity_poly.pdbx_strand_id
1 'polypeptide(L)'
;MSWNESRVVRDKTLTLQSTGGIIEKTLSTYLMKDGKLCDGSKFGDTDDRGAYCRWVSQMLTFTSSGCDNAKVTVTPNRHPVTDKELHDMVLRVDTTSRQPIDSTCRFQYVLNML
;
A
#
# COMPACT_ATOMS: atom_id res chain seq x y z
N MET A 1 8.87 -1.38 -1.73
CA MET A 1 7.49 -0.88 -1.90
C MET A 1 7.47 0.61 -2.07
N SER A 2 6.43 1.09 -2.75
CA SER A 2 6.17 2.50 -2.98
C SER A 2 4.68 2.83 -2.86
N TRP A 3 4.37 4.04 -2.42
CA TRP A 3 3.03 4.65 -2.51
C TRP A 3 2.76 5.35 -3.85
N ASN A 4 3.66 5.18 -4.83
CA ASN A 4 3.57 5.79 -6.14
C ASN A 4 4.10 4.83 -7.22
N GLU A 5 3.38 4.74 -8.33
CA GLU A 5 3.73 3.85 -9.46
C GLU A 5 5.01 4.28 -10.18
N SER A 6 5.29 5.59 -10.25
CA SER A 6 6.35 6.13 -11.11
C SER A 6 7.69 6.31 -10.42
N ARG A 7 7.72 6.39 -9.08
CA ARG A 7 8.95 6.57 -8.28
C ARG A 7 8.81 5.94 -6.91
N VAL A 8 9.94 5.68 -6.25
CA VAL A 8 9.94 5.13 -4.88
C VAL A 8 9.53 6.21 -3.87
N VAL A 9 8.40 5.99 -3.19
CA VAL A 9 7.87 6.82 -2.10
C VAL A 9 7.56 5.92 -0.91
N ARG A 10 8.26 6.10 0.21
CA ARG A 10 8.13 5.23 1.39
C ARG A 10 7.06 5.67 2.38
N ASP A 11 6.81 6.98 2.42
CA ASP A 11 5.83 7.59 3.34
C ASP A 11 4.69 8.25 2.56
N LYS A 12 3.49 8.20 3.14
CA LYS A 12 2.30 8.82 2.58
C LYS A 12 1.59 9.64 3.65
N THR A 13 1.49 10.93 3.42
CA THR A 13 0.69 11.84 4.25
C THR A 13 -0.61 12.16 3.54
N LEU A 14 -1.72 12.16 4.28
CA LEU A 14 -3.03 12.56 3.79
C LEU A 14 -3.57 13.71 4.64
N THR A 15 -4.07 14.74 3.97
CA THR A 15 -4.84 15.80 4.60
C THR A 15 -6.29 15.62 4.18
N LEU A 16 -7.16 15.32 5.14
CA LEU A 16 -8.57 15.06 4.91
C LEU A 16 -9.40 16.17 5.58
N GLN A 17 -10.45 16.62 4.89
CA GLN A 17 -11.41 17.55 5.46
C GLN A 17 -12.56 16.78 6.09
N SER A 18 -12.89 17.10 7.34
CA SER A 18 -14.00 16.46 8.06
C SER A 18 -15.31 16.65 7.30
N THR A 19 -16.03 15.55 7.10
CA THR A 19 -17.37 15.55 6.52
C THR A 19 -18.46 15.44 7.59
N GLY A 20 -18.08 15.27 8.86
CA GLY A 20 -19.00 14.91 9.94
C GLY A 20 -19.52 13.48 9.85
N GLY A 21 -18.93 12.64 8.99
CA GLY A 21 -19.26 11.24 8.81
C GLY A 21 -18.00 10.40 8.63
N ILE A 22 -18.15 9.28 7.94
CA ILE A 22 -17.02 8.42 7.58
C ILE A 22 -16.40 8.92 6.28
N ILE A 23 -15.08 9.02 6.27
CA ILE A 23 -14.29 9.21 5.06
C ILE A 23 -13.62 7.89 4.72
N GLU A 24 -13.76 7.46 3.47
CA GLU A 24 -13.07 6.28 2.94
C GLU A 24 -12.14 6.69 1.80
N LYS A 25 -10.92 6.14 1.80
CA LYS A 25 -9.91 6.36 0.76
C LYS A 25 -9.16 5.06 0.51
N THR A 26 -9.00 4.72 -0.76
CA THR A 26 -8.13 3.62 -1.18
C THR A 26 -6.77 4.18 -1.57
N LEU A 27 -5.71 3.61 -0.98
CA LEU A 27 -4.31 3.95 -1.29
C LEU A 27 -3.59 2.70 -1.78
N SER A 28 -3.24 2.67 -3.05
CA SER A 28 -2.50 1.55 -3.62
C SER A 28 -1.01 1.64 -3.33
N THR A 29 -0.40 0.47 -3.12
CA THR A 29 1.04 0.30 -3.02
C THR A 29 1.57 -0.44 -4.24
N TYR A 30 2.82 -0.19 -4.59
CA TYR A 30 3.47 -0.72 -5.78
C TYR A 30 4.80 -1.39 -5.42
N LEU A 31 5.07 -2.51 -6.07
CA LEU A 31 6.40 -3.11 -6.04
C LEU A 31 7.31 -2.34 -7.00
N MET A 32 8.53 -2.07 -6.55
CA MET A 32 9.52 -1.33 -7.33
C MET A 32 10.83 -2.12 -7.32
N LYS A 33 11.49 -2.19 -8.48
CA LYS A 33 12.86 -2.71 -8.62
C LYS A 33 13.71 -1.64 -9.31
N ASP A 34 14.82 -1.26 -8.69
CA ASP A 34 15.77 -0.28 -9.24
C ASP A 34 15.08 1.05 -9.67
N GLY A 35 14.11 1.50 -8.88
CA GLY A 35 13.36 2.73 -9.15
C GLY A 35 12.27 2.61 -10.22
N LYS A 36 12.13 1.45 -10.86
CA LYS A 36 11.11 1.20 -11.88
C LYS A 36 9.97 0.34 -11.33
N LEU A 37 8.76 0.55 -11.85
CA LEU A 37 7.60 -0.28 -11.53
C LEU A 37 7.89 -1.74 -11.88
N CYS A 38 7.55 -2.60 -10.92
CA CYS A 38 7.35 -4.02 -11.17
C CYS A 38 5.94 -4.20 -11.72
N ASP A 39 5.81 -4.19 -13.05
CA ASP A 39 4.54 -4.49 -13.71
C ASP A 39 4.41 -6.00 -13.87
N GLY A 40 3.59 -6.62 -13.02
CA GLY A 40 3.34 -8.06 -13.03
C GLY A 40 2.92 -8.53 -14.42
N SER A 41 2.05 -7.80 -15.11
CA SER A 41 1.47 -8.19 -16.40
C SER A 41 2.49 -8.46 -17.53
N LYS A 42 3.74 -8.00 -17.38
CA LYS A 42 4.82 -8.17 -18.34
C LYS A 42 5.65 -9.45 -18.10
N PHE A 43 4.98 -10.60 -17.99
CA PHE A 43 5.62 -11.88 -17.69
C PHE A 43 6.41 -12.53 -18.85
N GLY A 44 6.64 -11.83 -19.96
CA GLY A 44 7.30 -12.41 -21.15
C GLY A 44 8.15 -11.46 -21.99
N ASP A 45 8.36 -10.21 -21.55
CA ASP A 45 9.28 -9.30 -22.22
C ASP A 45 10.74 -9.65 -21.87
N THR A 46 11.71 -9.13 -22.64
CA THR A 46 13.18 -9.22 -22.43
C THR A 46 13.67 -8.59 -21.11
N ASP A 47 12.76 -8.40 -20.17
CA ASP A 47 12.91 -7.68 -18.95
C ASP A 47 12.70 -8.64 -17.77
N ASP A 48 13.82 -9.18 -17.26
CA ASP A 48 13.89 -10.10 -16.12
C ASP A 48 13.21 -9.57 -14.85
N ARG A 49 12.79 -8.29 -14.86
CA ARG A 49 11.94 -7.71 -13.83
C ARG A 49 10.65 -8.50 -13.63
N GLY A 50 9.93 -8.91 -14.69
CA GLY A 50 8.65 -9.61 -14.52
C GLY A 50 8.75 -10.87 -13.63
N ALA A 51 9.77 -11.70 -13.87
CA ALA A 51 10.06 -12.89 -13.07
C ALA A 51 10.47 -12.56 -11.63
N TYR A 52 11.35 -11.56 -11.44
CA TYR A 52 11.74 -11.08 -10.11
C TYR A 52 10.53 -10.55 -9.33
N CYS A 53 9.68 -9.76 -9.97
CA CYS A 53 8.50 -9.17 -9.34
C CYS A 53 7.50 -10.24 -8.89
N ARG A 54 7.33 -11.31 -9.70
CA ARG A 54 6.54 -12.49 -9.32
C ARG A 54 7.10 -13.17 -8.08
N TRP A 55 8.41 -13.46 -8.08
CA TRP A 55 9.08 -14.14 -6.99
C TRP A 55 8.98 -13.33 -5.68
N VAL A 56 9.31 -12.03 -5.73
CA VAL A 56 9.18 -11.13 -4.58
C VAL A 56 7.74 -11.07 -4.08
N SER A 57 6.75 -10.89 -4.97
CA SER A 57 5.33 -10.87 -4.62
C SER A 57 4.85 -12.12 -3.86
N GLN A 58 5.41 -13.29 -4.19
CA GLN A 58 5.09 -14.55 -3.52
C GLN A 58 5.79 -14.72 -2.17
N MET A 59 6.97 -14.13 -1.99
CA MET A 59 7.76 -14.23 -0.74
C MET A 59 7.53 -13.06 0.23
N LEU A 60 6.75 -12.07 -0.16
CA LEU A 60 6.40 -10.93 0.67
C LEU A 60 5.31 -11.29 1.68
N THR A 61 5.63 -11.09 2.96
CA THR A 61 4.64 -11.06 4.03
C THR A 61 4.31 -9.62 4.38
N PHE A 62 3.02 -9.30 4.34
CA PHE A 62 2.50 -8.03 4.81
C PHE A 62 2.10 -8.14 6.30
N THR A 63 2.55 -7.19 7.10
CA THR A 63 2.09 -7.01 8.49
C THR A 63 1.68 -5.56 8.72
N SER A 64 0.69 -5.35 9.58
CA SER A 64 0.21 -4.03 9.98
C SER A 64 0.19 -3.97 11.51
N SER A 65 0.74 -2.90 12.09
CA SER A 65 0.55 -2.62 13.52
C SER A 65 -0.72 -1.82 13.79
N GLY A 66 -1.50 -1.52 12.75
CA GLY A 66 -2.65 -0.63 12.82
C GLY A 66 -2.28 0.84 12.93
N CYS A 67 -3.28 1.64 13.27
CA CYS A 67 -3.17 3.09 13.47
C CYS A 67 -3.22 3.42 14.97
N ASP A 68 -2.51 4.46 15.38
CA ASP A 68 -2.46 4.93 16.77
C ASP A 68 -3.72 5.69 17.24
N ASN A 69 -4.70 5.91 16.35
CA ASN A 69 -5.97 6.53 16.66
C ASN A 69 -7.13 5.57 16.36
N ALA A 70 -7.98 5.32 17.36
CA ALA A 70 -9.10 4.37 17.24
C ALA A 70 -10.18 4.78 16.22
N LYS A 71 -10.21 6.05 15.80
CA LYS A 71 -11.12 6.53 14.74
C LYS A 71 -10.58 6.27 13.34
N VAL A 72 -9.37 5.75 13.23
CA VAL A 72 -8.67 5.49 11.97
C VAL A 72 -8.40 4.00 11.86
N THR A 73 -8.91 3.39 10.81
CA THR A 73 -8.62 1.99 10.49
C THR A 73 -8.11 1.86 9.07
N VAL A 74 -7.25 0.87 8.84
CA VAL A 74 -6.74 0.55 7.51
C VAL A 74 -6.86 -0.94 7.27
N THR A 75 -7.57 -1.30 6.21
CA THR A 75 -7.75 -2.69 5.78
C THR A 75 -6.94 -2.92 4.50
N PRO A 76 -5.93 -3.82 4.52
CA PRO A 76 -5.16 -4.17 3.34
C PRO A 76 -5.93 -5.17 2.46
N ASN A 77 -6.00 -4.91 1.16
CA ASN A 77 -6.54 -5.83 0.15
C ASN A 77 -5.43 -6.19 -0.83
N ARG A 78 -5.05 -7.47 -0.90
CA ARG A 78 -3.97 -7.93 -1.79
C ARG A 78 -4.46 -8.05 -3.22
N HIS A 79 -3.67 -7.58 -4.16
CA HIS A 79 -3.92 -7.76 -5.58
C HIS A 79 -3.31 -9.07 -6.13
N PRO A 80 -3.87 -9.60 -7.22
CA PRO A 80 -3.20 -10.60 -8.04
C PRO A 80 -1.77 -10.21 -8.41
N VAL A 81 -0.88 -11.19 -8.53
CA VAL A 81 0.53 -10.95 -8.90
C VAL A 81 0.71 -10.34 -10.29
N THR A 82 -0.32 -10.44 -11.14
CA THR A 82 -0.38 -9.90 -12.49
C THR A 82 -0.67 -8.41 -12.53
N ASP A 83 -1.18 -7.85 -11.43
CA ASP A 83 -1.56 -6.44 -11.36
C ASP A 83 -0.32 -5.58 -11.10
N LYS A 84 -0.46 -4.27 -11.35
CA LYS A 84 0.59 -3.29 -11.03
C LYS A 84 0.58 -2.95 -9.54
N GLU A 85 -0.60 -2.84 -8.98
CA GLU A 85 -0.86 -2.67 -7.57
C GLU A 85 -0.49 -3.95 -6.81
N LEU A 86 0.11 -3.79 -5.64
CA LEU A 86 0.45 -4.90 -4.75
C LEU A 86 -0.63 -5.09 -3.67
N HIS A 87 -0.95 -4.01 -2.97
CA HIS A 87 -2.07 -3.95 -2.03
C HIS A 87 -2.77 -2.61 -2.15
N ASP A 88 -4.08 -2.64 -2.03
CA ASP A 88 -4.91 -1.49 -1.71
C ASP A 88 -5.05 -1.36 -0.19
N MET A 89 -4.67 -0.21 0.34
CA MET A 89 -4.87 0.15 1.74
C MET A 89 -6.17 0.95 1.82
N VAL A 90 -7.24 0.31 2.26
CA VAL A 90 -8.54 0.96 2.46
C VAL A 90 -8.53 1.66 3.81
N LEU A 91 -8.27 2.97 3.77
CA LEU A 91 -8.32 3.86 4.92
C LEU A 91 -9.76 4.26 5.19
N ARG A 92 -10.19 4.09 6.44
CA ARG A 92 -11.47 4.56 6.95
C ARG A 92 -11.21 5.48 8.14
N VAL A 93 -11.76 6.69 8.09
CA VAL A 93 -11.64 7.71 9.15
C VAL A 93 -13.02 8.13 9.62
N ASP A 94 -13.30 7.95 10.91
CA ASP A 94 -14.53 8.42 11.54
C ASP A 94 -14.38 9.88 12.02
N THR A 95 -15.00 10.79 11.27
CA THR A 95 -14.99 12.23 11.56
C THR A 95 -16.27 12.74 12.25
N THR A 96 -17.15 11.83 12.70
CA THR A 96 -18.44 12.18 13.33
C THR A 96 -18.31 13.10 14.53
N SER A 97 -17.25 12.93 15.33
CA SER A 97 -16.96 13.78 16.49
C SER A 97 -16.62 15.24 16.14
N ARG A 98 -16.31 15.54 14.87
CA ARG A 98 -15.88 16.86 14.36
C ARG A 98 -14.68 17.48 15.07
N GLN A 99 -13.92 16.68 15.82
CA GLN A 99 -12.65 17.08 16.40
C GLN A 99 -11.51 16.83 15.42
N PRO A 100 -10.40 17.58 15.51
CA PRO A 100 -9.18 17.26 14.79
C PRO A 100 -8.72 15.83 15.10
N ILE A 101 -8.25 15.13 14.07
CA ILE A 101 -7.71 13.77 14.17
C ILE A 101 -6.31 13.82 13.59
N ASP A 102 -5.34 13.43 14.41
CA ASP A 102 -4.00 13.07 13.95
C ASP A 102 -3.80 11.58 14.20
N SER A 103 -3.19 10.89 13.23
CA SER A 103 -2.91 9.47 13.34
C SER A 103 -1.79 9.02 12.42
N THR A 104 -0.95 8.12 12.94
CA THR A 104 0.05 7.36 12.19
C THR A 104 -0.36 5.89 12.12
N CYS A 105 -0.46 5.37 10.89
CA CYS A 105 -0.61 3.94 10.63
C CYS A 105 0.73 3.37 10.15
N ARG A 106 1.18 2.24 10.73
CA ARG A 106 2.45 1.61 10.34
C ARG A 106 2.22 0.23 9.71
N PHE A 107 2.93 0.01 8.62
CA PHE A 107 2.85 -1.20 7.82
C PHE A 107 4.28 -1.68 7.52
N GLN A 108 4.45 -2.99 7.46
CA GLN A 108 5.72 -3.60 7.15
C GLN A 108 5.55 -4.67 6.07
N TYR A 109 6.49 -4.64 5.14
CA TYR A 109 6.66 -5.66 4.14
C TYR A 109 7.95 -6.40 4.47
N VAL A 110 7.84 -7.66 4.83
CA VAL A 110 8.98 -8.54 5.12
C VAL A 110 9.19 -9.45 3.92
N LEU A 111 10.40 -9.44 3.36
CA LEU A 111 10.80 -10.39 2.34
C LEU A 111 11.38 -11.63 3.04
N ASN A 112 10.66 -12.74 2.97
CA ASN A 112 11.13 -14.00 3.54
C ASN A 112 12.00 -14.71 2.51
N MET A 113 13.32 -14.57 2.63
CA MET A 113 14.27 -15.35 1.83
C MET A 113 14.58 -16.63 2.60
N LEU A 114 14.32 -17.77 1.96
CA LEU A 114 14.68 -19.11 2.46
C LEU A 114 16.19 -19.33 2.38
#